data_AF-A0A403MAB5-F1
#
_entry.id   AF-A0A403MAB5-F1
#
_cell.length_a   1.000
_cell.length_b   1.000
_cell.length_c   1.000
_cell.angle_alpha   90.00
_cell.angle_beta   90.00
_cell.angle_gamma   90.00
#
_symmetry.space_group_name_H-M   'P 1'
#
loop_
_entity.id
_entity.type
_entity.pdbx_description
1 polymer ?
#
loop_
_entity_poly.entity_id
_entity_poly.type
_entity_poly.pdbx_seq_one_letter_code
_entity_poly.pdbx_strand_id
1 'polypeptide(L)'
;MAIISVEDITDNNPFWSYYLDSYVYSGYLVKFKCIGAAHEWDICEAIADHFDIVGDFSFDVVRKGKRRFMKGCCVFPRSMAIAQTGVEIP
;
A
#
# COMPACT_ATOMS: atom_id res chain seq x y z
N MET A 1 -12.08 -2.93 -6.52
CA MET A 1 -10.75 -2.39 -6.89
C MET A 1 -9.86 -3.58 -7.23
N ALA A 2 -8.92 -3.44 -8.17
CA ALA A 2 -7.97 -4.52 -8.47
C ALA A 2 -6.55 -3.96 -8.55
N ILE A 3 -5.62 -4.56 -7.82
CA ILE A 3 -4.18 -4.33 -7.96
C ILE A 3 -3.75 -5.02 -9.25
N ILE A 4 -3.19 -4.25 -10.17
CA ILE A 4 -2.75 -4.73 -11.48
C ILE A 4 -1.32 -5.24 -11.40
N SER A 5 -0.49 -4.56 -10.60
CA SER A 5 0.92 -4.91 -10.46
C SER A 5 1.52 -4.33 -9.19
N VAL A 6 2.42 -5.09 -8.56
CA VAL A 6 3.40 -4.58 -7.61
C VAL A 6 4.70 -4.35 -8.39
N GLU A 7 5.21 -3.12 -8.36
CA GLU A 7 6.40 -2.71 -9.10
C GLU A 7 7.69 -2.90 -8.31
N ASP A 8 7.64 -2.68 -6.99
CA ASP A 8 8.83 -2.63 -6.15
C ASP A 8 8.45 -2.85 -4.68
N ILE A 9 9.34 -3.50 -3.94
CA ILE A 9 9.23 -3.73 -2.50
C ILE A 9 10.59 -3.35 -1.89
N THR A 10 10.61 -2.30 -1.07
CA THR A 10 11.81 -1.83 -0.37
C THR A 10 11.65 -2.04 1.13
N ASP A 11 12.62 -2.64 1.79
CA ASP A 11 12.62 -2.91 3.23
C ASP A 11 13.05 -1.69 4.07
N ASN A 12 12.92 -1.82 5.40
CA ASN A 12 13.35 -0.83 6.41
C ASN A 12 12.87 0.61 6.16
N ASN A 13 11.69 0.78 5.57
CA ASN A 13 11.10 2.09 5.40
C ASN A 13 10.41 2.55 6.68
N PRO A 14 10.56 3.84 7.05
CA PRO A 14 9.85 4.40 8.18
C PRO A 14 8.35 4.45 7.91
N PHE A 15 7.55 4.17 8.93
CA PHE A 15 6.13 4.49 8.95
C PHE A 15 5.72 4.99 10.33
N TRP A 16 4.72 5.87 10.38
CA TRP A 16 4.12 6.30 11.63
C TRP A 16 3.27 5.18 12.21
N SER A 17 3.54 4.77 13.45
CA SER A 17 2.69 3.83 14.18
C SER A 17 1.79 4.57 15.16
N TYR A 18 0.48 4.56 14.90
CA TYR A 18 -0.51 5.13 15.84
C TYR A 18 -0.51 4.44 17.20
N TYR A 19 -0.12 3.16 17.27
CA TYR A 19 -0.04 2.41 18.51
C TYR A 19 1.15 2.82 19.37
N LEU A 20 2.27 3.19 18.75
CA LEU A 20 3.51 3.53 19.43
C LEU A 20 3.77 5.04 19.48
N ASP A 21 2.90 5.84 18.87
CA ASP A 21 3.01 7.30 18.72
C ASP A 21 4.41 7.74 18.22
N SER A 22 4.99 6.96 17.31
CA SER A 22 6.36 7.14 16.84
C SER A 22 6.59 6.52 15.46
N TYR A 23 7.65 6.98 14.78
CA TYR A 23 8.12 6.36 13.53
C TYR A 23 8.86 5.06 13.81
N VAL A 24 8.47 4.01 13.11
CA VAL A 24 9.09 2.68 13.16
C VAL A 24 9.80 2.41 11.84
N TYR A 25 11.09 2.09 11.90
CA TYR A 25 11.94 1.79 10.75
C TYR A 25 12.01 0.28 10.50
N SER A 26 10.87 -0.34 10.24
CA SER A 26 10.78 -1.78 9.92
C SER A 26 9.71 -2.10 8.88
N GLY A 27 9.17 -1.08 8.22
CA GLY A 27 8.13 -1.27 7.23
C GLY A 27 8.70 -1.67 5.87
N TYR A 28 7.87 -2.30 5.06
CA TYR A 28 8.12 -2.49 3.63
C TYR A 28 7.35 -1.46 2.84
N LEU A 29 8.07 -0.60 2.12
CA LEU A 29 7.49 0.30 1.14
C LEU A 29 7.18 -0.48 -0.13
N VAL A 30 5.92 -0.47 -0.55
CA VAL A 30 5.48 -1.15 -1.77
C VAL A 30 4.89 -0.17 -2.74
N LYS A 31 5.44 -0.20 -3.96
CA LYS A 31 4.96 0.57 -5.09
C LYS A 31 4.02 -0.30 -5.90
N PHE A 32 2.79 0.15 -6.12
CA PHE A 32 1.79 -0.62 -6.84
C PHE A 32 1.05 0.23 -7.87
N LYS A 33 0.40 -0.47 -8.80
CA LYS A 33 -0.59 0.10 -9.71
C LYS A 33 -1.91 -0.60 -9.50
N CYS A 34 -2.99 0.17 -9.39
CA CYS A 34 -4.33 -0.39 -9.29
C CYS A 34 -5.29 0.31 -10.25
N ILE A 35 -6.42 -0.34 -10.48
CA ILE A 35 -7.53 0.19 -11.27
C ILE A 35 -8.83 -0.01 -10.53
N GLY A 36 -9.68 1.00 -10.58
CA GLY A 36 -11.00 0.95 -10.00
C GLY A 36 -12.00 1.86 -10.71
N ALA A 37 -13.28 1.53 -10.57
CA ALA A 37 -14.39 2.41 -10.93
C ALA A 37 -14.92 3.22 -9.71
N ALA A 38 -14.59 2.77 -8.49
CA ALA A 38 -14.95 3.40 -7.22
C ALA A 38 -14.22 4.73 -7.00
N HIS A 39 -14.71 5.56 -6.06
CA HIS A 39 -14.08 6.85 -5.75
C HIS A 39 -12.65 6.65 -5.25
N GLU A 40 -11.85 7.72 -5.31
CA GLU A 40 -10.43 7.62 -5.01
C GLU A 40 -10.19 7.19 -3.56
N TRP A 41 -11.01 7.73 -2.66
CA TRP A 41 -11.01 7.38 -1.24
C TRP A 41 -11.36 5.90 -1.00
N ASP A 42 -12.43 5.38 -1.62
CA ASP A 42 -12.82 3.96 -1.50
C ASP A 42 -11.71 3.02 -2.00
N ILE A 43 -10.96 3.45 -3.03
CA ILE A 43 -9.82 2.68 -3.53
C ILE A 43 -8.69 2.70 -2.50
N CYS A 44 -8.39 3.85 -1.89
CA CYS A 44 -7.38 3.96 -0.84
C CYS A 44 -7.76 3.11 0.39
N GLU A 45 -9.00 3.18 0.83
CA GLU A 45 -9.53 2.38 1.95
C GLU A 45 -9.44 0.89 1.63
N ALA A 46 -9.85 0.46 0.44
CA ALA A 46 -9.72 -0.95 0.04
C ALA A 46 -8.26 -1.42 -0.07
N ILE A 47 -7.31 -0.54 -0.39
CA ILE A 47 -5.88 -0.87 -0.39
C ILE A 47 -5.36 -0.93 1.06
N ALA A 48 -5.81 -0.01 1.91
CA ALA A 48 -5.50 -0.01 3.33
C ALA A 48 -5.99 -1.30 4.01
N ASP A 49 -7.21 -1.73 3.74
CA ASP A 49 -7.75 -3.00 4.20
C ASP A 49 -6.99 -4.20 3.61
N HIS A 50 -6.64 -4.14 2.32
CA HIS A 50 -5.96 -5.27 1.66
C HIS A 50 -4.57 -5.54 2.24
N PHE A 51 -3.82 -4.48 2.54
CA PHE A 51 -2.43 -4.57 3.01
C PHE A 51 -2.27 -4.26 4.52
N ASP A 52 -3.38 -4.11 5.24
CA ASP A 52 -3.40 -3.65 6.64
C ASP A 52 -2.49 -2.42 6.87
N ILE A 53 -2.64 -1.42 6.00
CA ILE A 53 -1.72 -0.28 5.95
C ILE A 53 -1.91 0.62 7.16
N VAL A 54 -0.81 0.83 7.88
CA VAL A 54 -0.75 1.73 9.04
C VAL A 54 0.00 3.03 8.71
N GLY A 55 0.62 3.13 7.53
CA GLY A 55 1.61 4.16 7.19
C GLY A 55 1.25 5.13 6.06
N ASP A 56 2.25 5.93 5.68
CA ASP A 56 2.13 6.98 4.67
C ASP A 56 1.69 6.41 3.32
N PHE A 57 0.63 7.01 2.78
CA PHE A 57 0.00 6.61 1.54
C PHE A 57 0.11 7.76 0.54
N SER A 58 0.87 7.57 -0.52
CA SER A 58 1.03 8.56 -1.60
C SER A 58 0.55 7.96 -2.90
N PHE A 59 -0.27 8.69 -3.66
CA PHE A 59 -0.83 8.20 -4.90
C PHE A 59 -1.01 9.29 -5.96
N ASP A 60 -0.72 8.91 -7.20
CA ASP A 60 -1.04 9.67 -8.41
C ASP A 60 -2.24 9.03 -9.09
N VAL A 61 -3.30 9.82 -9.33
CA VAL A 61 -4.51 9.35 -10.01
C VAL A 61 -4.57 9.84 -11.45
N VAL A 62 -4.69 8.90 -12.38
CA VAL A 62 -4.98 9.17 -13.79
C VAL A 62 -6.40 8.72 -14.10
N ARG A 63 -7.27 9.70 -14.39
CA ARG A 63 -8.68 9.45 -14.76
C ARG A 63 -8.78 9.21 -16.27
N LYS A 64 -9.26 8.03 -16.67
CA LYS A 64 -9.55 7.69 -18.07
C LYS A 64 -10.98 7.15 -18.20
N GLY A 65 -11.90 8.02 -18.59
CA GLY A 65 -13.33 7.71 -18.67
C GLY A 65 -13.91 7.33 -17.30
N LYS A 66 -14.60 6.19 -17.22
CA LYS A 66 -15.17 5.66 -15.96
C LYS A 66 -14.15 4.94 -15.07
N ARG A 67 -12.91 4.76 -15.54
CA ARG A 67 -11.85 4.06 -14.80
C ARG A 67 -10.84 5.04 -14.23
N ARG A 68 -10.46 4.81 -12.99
CA ARG A 68 -9.39 5.51 -12.29
C ARG A 68 -8.21 4.55 -12.21
N PHE A 69 -7.08 4.98 -12.78
CA PHE A 69 -5.81 4.30 -12.64
C PHE A 69 -5.06 5.00 -11.53
N MET A 70 -4.54 4.25 -10.56
CA MET A 70 -3.70 4.82 -9.52
C MET A 70 -2.35 4.14 -9.53
N LYS A 71 -1.31 4.96 -9.37
CA LYS A 71 0.01 4.50 -8.98
C LYS A 71 0.26 5.02 -7.58
N GLY A 72 0.54 4.13 -6.64
CA GLY A 72 0.70 4.51 -5.25
C GLY A 72 1.86 3.79 -4.58
N CYS A 73 2.24 4.32 -3.42
CA CYS A 73 3.20 3.72 -2.52
C CYS A 73 2.54 3.59 -1.14
N CYS A 74 2.74 2.45 -0.49
CA CYS A 74 2.29 2.22 0.89
C CYS A 74 3.38 1.55 1.70
N VAL A 75 3.39 1.78 3.02
CA VAL A 75 4.28 1.06 3.94
C VAL A 75 3.49 0.12 4.81
N PHE A 76 3.86 -1.17 4.84
CA PHE A 76 3.27 -2.17 5.75
C PHE A 76 4.28 -2.70 6.77
N PRO A 77 3.84 -3.05 7.99
CA PRO A 77 4.70 -3.63 9.01
C PRO A 77 5.22 -5.02 8.62
N ARG A 78 6.47 -5.32 9.01
CA ARG A 78 7.18 -6.58 8.69
C ARG A 78 6.41 -7.84 9.07
N SER A 79 5.67 -7.80 10.18
CA SER A 79 4.92 -8.94 10.73
C SER A 79 3.77 -9.41 9.84
N MET A 80 3.24 -8.55 8.95
CA MET A 80 2.12 -8.88 8.06
C MET A 80 2.55 -9.30 6.66
N ALA A 81 3.73 -8.90 6.23
CA ALA A 81 4.29 -9.25 4.92
C ALA A 81 4.40 -10.76 4.70
N ILE A 82 4.72 -11.49 5.77
CA ILE A 82 4.94 -12.94 5.80
C ILE A 82 3.61 -13.70 5.63
N ALA A 83 2.49 -13.15 6.10
CA ALA A 83 1.21 -13.84 6.11
C ALA A 83 0.44 -13.77 4.78
N GLN A 84 0.64 -12.72 3.98
CA GLN A 84 -0.20 -12.46 2.80
C GLN A 84 0.49 -12.71 1.45
N THR A 85 1.82 -12.71 1.37
CA THR A 85 2.54 -12.86 0.09
C THR A 85 3.01 -14.28 -0.20
N GLY A 86 3.06 -15.17 0.79
CA GLY A 86 3.65 -16.51 0.64
C GLY A 86 5.15 -16.48 0.27
N VAL A 87 5.78 -15.30 0.32
CA VAL A 87 7.19 -15.09 0.07
C VAL A 87 7.84 -14.84 1.42
N GLU A 88 8.69 -15.77 1.86
CA GLU A 88 9.62 -15.50 2.95
C GLU A 88 10.51 -14.34 2.51
N ILE A 89 10.33 -13.19 3.15
CA ILE A 89 11.24 -12.07 2.99
C ILE A 89 12.42 -12.36 3.92
N PRO A 90 13.67 -12.40 3.40
CA PRO A 90 14.84 -12.73 4.20
C PRO A 90 15.08 -11.78 5.39
#